data_AF-A0A7Y2D3X5-F1
#
_entry.id   AF-A0A7Y2D3X5-F1
#
_cell.length_a   1.000
_cell.length_b   1.000
_cell.length_c   1.000
_cell.angle_alpha   90.00
_cell.angle_beta   90.00
_cell.angle_gamma   90.00
#
_symmetry.space_group_name_H-M   'P 1'
#
loop_
_entity.id
_entity.type
_entity.pdbx_description
1 polymer ?
#
loop_
_entity_poly.entity_id
_entity_poly.type
_entity_poly.pdbx_seq_one_letter_code
_entity_poly.pdbx_strand_id
1 'polypeptide(L)'
;MAKDITFDTSARAQLKEGVDALANAVKVTLGPKGRNVVIDKKFGAPSVTKDGVSVAKEIELKDPIANMGAQMVKEVASKTA
;
A
#
# COMPACT_ATOMS: atom_id res chain seq x y z
N MET A 1 -2.74 -18.24 -19.14
CA MET A 1 -3.08 -16.81 -19.29
C MET A 1 -1.94 -16.11 -19.99
N ALA A 2 -2.26 -15.14 -20.87
CA ALA A 2 -1.25 -14.29 -21.48
C ALA A 2 -0.65 -13.36 -20.41
N LYS A 3 0.66 -13.08 -20.51
CA LYS A 3 1.33 -12.11 -19.64
C LYS A 3 1.23 -10.73 -20.27
N ASP A 4 0.89 -9.73 -19.47
CA ASP A 4 1.04 -8.34 -19.85
C ASP A 4 2.49 -7.91 -19.57
N ILE A 5 3.10 -7.23 -20.53
CA ILE A 5 4.51 -6.83 -20.47
C ILE A 5 4.60 -5.36 -20.87
N THR A 6 4.90 -4.51 -19.89
CA THR A 6 5.06 -3.07 -20.05
C THR A 6 6.51 -2.65 -19.83
N PHE A 7 6.94 -1.55 -20.46
CA PHE A 7 8.33 -1.09 -20.47
C PHE A 7 8.45 0.42 -20.19
N ASP A 8 9.70 0.87 -20.05
CA ASP A 8 10.08 2.28 -20.01
C ASP A 8 9.39 3.13 -18.92
N THR A 9 8.84 4.27 -19.31
CA THR A 9 8.26 5.27 -18.42
C THR A 9 6.83 4.93 -18.02
N SER A 10 6.08 4.24 -18.88
CA SER A 10 4.70 3.83 -18.58
C SER A 10 4.68 2.79 -17.45
N ALA A 11 5.55 1.78 -17.51
CA ALA A 11 5.69 0.79 -16.43
C ALA A 11 6.12 1.44 -15.11
N ARG A 12 7.09 2.38 -15.16
CA ARG A 12 7.54 3.12 -13.96
C ARG A 12 6.46 4.02 -13.38
N ALA A 13 5.65 4.67 -14.22
CA ALA A 13 4.55 5.50 -13.76
C ALA A 13 3.50 4.67 -13.00
N GLN A 14 3.10 3.52 -13.55
CA GLN A 14 2.15 2.61 -12.90
C GLN A 14 2.69 2.04 -11.58
N LEU A 15 3.96 1.63 -11.55
CA LEU A 15 4.61 1.19 -10.30
C LEU A 15 4.62 2.31 -9.25
N LYS A 16 4.94 3.54 -9.68
CA LYS A 16 4.96 4.71 -8.80
C LYS A 16 3.58 4.99 -8.19
N GLU A 17 2.50 4.88 -8.97
CA GLU A 17 1.14 5.05 -8.45
C GLU A 17 0.85 4.06 -7.30
N GLY A 18 1.33 2.82 -7.45
CA GLY A 18 1.24 1.81 -6.40
C GLY A 18 1.99 2.16 -5.13
N VAL A 19 3.24 2.59 -5.29
CA VAL A 19 4.10 3.04 -4.19
C VAL A 19 3.49 4.25 -3.48
N ASP A 20 3.01 5.24 -4.24
CA ASP A 20 2.39 6.45 -3.72
C ASP A 20 1.10 6.13 -2.96
N ALA A 21 0.27 5.20 -3.44
CA ALA A 21 -0.94 4.77 -2.75
C ALA A 21 -0.63 4.18 -1.37
N LEU A 22 0.33 3.24 -1.29
CA LEU A 22 0.80 2.67 -0.03
C LEU A 22 1.38 3.75 0.90
N ALA A 23 2.31 4.56 0.39
CA ALA A 23 3.02 5.55 1.19
C ALA A 23 2.09 6.64 1.72
N ASN A 24 1.13 7.11 0.92
CA ASN A 24 0.17 8.12 1.34
C ASN A 24 -0.76 7.63 2.45
N ALA A 25 -1.13 6.36 2.44
CA ALA A 25 -1.96 5.77 3.47
C ALA A 25 -1.18 5.49 4.77
N VAL A 26 0.10 5.11 4.69
CA VAL A 26 0.92 4.81 5.88
C VAL A 26 1.48 6.07 6.52
N LYS A 27 1.93 7.07 5.74
CA LYS A 27 2.62 8.26 6.28
C LYS A 27 1.78 9.07 7.26
N VAL A 28 0.45 9.01 7.15
CA VAL A 28 -0.44 9.77 8.05
C VAL A 28 -0.38 9.24 9.49
N THR A 29 0.08 8.01 9.70
CA THR A 29 0.19 7.40 11.03
C THR A 29 1.53 7.66 11.71
N LEU A 30 2.46 8.35 11.04
CA LEU A 30 3.83 8.54 11.52
C LEU A 30 3.92 9.55 12.68
N GLY A 31 4.70 9.19 13.70
CA GLY A 31 5.07 10.06 14.81
C GLY A 31 3.99 10.24 15.89
N PRO A 32 4.28 10.99 16.97
CA PRO A 32 3.39 11.14 18.12
C PRO A 32 2.08 11.85 17.78
N LYS A 33 2.04 12.62 16.67
CA LYS A 33 0.85 13.31 16.15
C LYS A 33 0.22 12.58 14.96
N GLY A 34 0.55 11.31 14.74
CA GLY A 34 -0.06 10.46 13.72
C GLY A 34 -1.59 10.43 13.83
N ARG A 35 -2.24 10.48 12.67
CA ARG A 35 -3.70 10.40 12.50
C ARG A 35 -4.15 8.95 12.39
N ASN A 36 -5.44 8.76 12.67
CA ASN A 36 -6.08 7.46 12.55
C ASN A 36 -6.35 7.15 11.07
N VAL A 37 -6.14 5.89 10.71
CA VAL A 37 -6.63 5.28 9.48
C VAL A 37 -7.79 4.35 9.83
N VAL A 38 -8.86 4.43 9.05
CA VAL A 38 -10.03 3.58 9.20
C VAL A 38 -9.98 2.50 8.13
N ILE A 39 -10.07 1.25 8.56
CA ILE A 39 -9.97 0.06 7.72
C ILE A 39 -11.32 -0.65 7.79
N ASP A 40 -11.92 -0.85 6.63
CA ASP A 40 -13.17 -1.59 6.53
C ASP A 40 -12.96 -3.08 6.84
N LYS A 41 -13.95 -3.70 7.47
CA LYS A 41 -13.93 -5.12 7.82
C LYS A 41 -15.15 -5.78 7.21
N LYS A 42 -14.97 -6.97 6.63
CA LYS A 42 -16.07 -7.75 6.02
C LYS A 42 -17.22 -8.03 6.99
N PHE A 43 -16.96 -8.05 8.29
CA PHE A 43 -17.96 -8.26 9.33
C PHE A 43 -17.66 -7.38 10.55
N GLY A 44 -18.71 -6.85 11.17
CA GLY A 44 -18.61 -6.04 12.39
C GLY A 44 -18.28 -4.57 12.14
N ALA A 45 -17.67 -3.92 13.13
CA ALA A 45 -17.29 -2.51 13.07
C ALA A 45 -15.94 -2.31 12.35
N PRO A 46 -15.73 -1.17 11.69
CA PRO A 46 -14.45 -0.84 11.05
C PRO A 46 -13.32 -0.75 12.08
N SER A 47 -12.11 -1.10 11.67
CA SER A 47 -10.92 -1.00 12.51
C SER A 47 -10.31 0.39 12.42
N VAL A 48 -10.09 1.04 13.55
CA VAL A 48 -9.41 2.34 13.62
C VAL A 48 -8.01 2.12 14.19
N THR A 49 -6.97 2.47 13.43
CA THR A 49 -5.58 2.24 13.85
C THR A 49 -4.66 3.40 13.53
N LYS A 50 -3.57 3.52 14.30
CA LYS A 50 -2.40 4.37 14.03
C LYS A 50 -1.15 3.53 13.73
N ASP A 51 -1.29 2.22 13.60
CA ASP A 51 -0.18 1.35 13.26
C ASP A 51 -0.01 1.29 11.74
N GLY A 52 1.10 1.83 11.25
CA GLY A 52 1.44 1.82 9.82
C GLY A 52 1.64 0.42 9.25
N VAL A 53 2.07 -0.55 10.06
CA VAL A 53 2.25 -1.94 9.63
C VAL A 53 0.90 -2.59 9.35
N SER A 54 -0.08 -2.39 10.24
CA SER A 54 -1.45 -2.83 10.04
C SER A 54 -2.08 -2.19 8.80
N VAL A 55 -1.86 -0.88 8.57
CA VAL A 55 -2.36 -0.20 7.37
C VAL A 55 -1.74 -0.77 6.09
N ALA A 56 -0.42 -0.99 6.07
CA ALA A 56 0.26 -1.55 4.89
C ALA A 56 -0.20 -2.98 4.54
N LYS A 57 -0.64 -3.75 5.54
CA LYS A 57 -1.14 -5.12 5.32
C LYS A 57 -2.42 -5.16 4.49
N GLU A 58 -3.30 -4.18 4.68
CA GLU A 58 -4.64 -4.11 4.09
C GLU A 58 -4.65 -3.45 2.70
N ILE A 59 -3.50 -2.94 2.23
CA ILE A 59 -3.41 -2.29 0.93
C ILE A 59 -3.18 -3.34 -0.16
N GLU A 60 -4.18 -3.45 -1.04
CA GLU A 60 -4.18 -4.26 -2.24
C GLU A 60 -4.87 -3.47 -3.36
N LEU A 61 -4.17 -3.30 -4.48
CA LEU A 61 -4.64 -2.48 -5.60
C LEU A 61 -5.22 -3.37 -6.70
N LYS A 62 -6.26 -2.87 -7.38
CA LYS A 62 -6.93 -3.59 -8.48
C LYS A 62 -6.03 -3.74 -9.70
N ASP A 63 -5.23 -2.71 -9.99
CA ASP A 63 -4.28 -2.74 -11.10
C ASP A 63 -3.07 -3.61 -10.75
N PRO A 64 -2.74 -4.65 -11.53
CA PRO A 64 -1.65 -5.57 -11.20
C PRO A 64 -0.27 -4.90 -11.13
N ILE A 65 0.00 -3.92 -11.98
CA ILE A 65 1.31 -3.25 -12.06
C ILE A 65 1.47 -2.30 -10.88
N ALA A 66 0.45 -1.49 -10.58
CA ALA A 66 0.44 -0.68 -9.37
C ALA A 66 0.51 -1.54 -8.11
N ASN A 67 -0.25 -2.65 -8.04
CA ASN A 67 -0.18 -3.56 -6.90
C ASN A 67 1.23 -4.13 -6.71
N MET A 68 1.92 -4.48 -7.80
CA MET A 68 3.32 -4.94 -7.74
C MET A 68 4.22 -3.90 -7.09
N GLY A 69 4.10 -2.62 -7.44
CA GLY A 69 4.85 -1.52 -6.83
C GLY A 69 4.57 -1.38 -5.32
N ALA A 70 3.30 -1.48 -4.91
CA ALA A 70 2.91 -1.47 -3.51
C ALA A 70 3.49 -2.67 -2.74
N GLN A 71 3.39 -3.88 -3.28
CA GLN A 71 3.90 -5.09 -2.63
C GLN A 71 5.43 -5.06 -2.46
N MET A 72 6.18 -4.54 -3.44
CA MET A 72 7.64 -4.41 -3.34
C MET A 72 8.07 -3.59 -2.12
N VAL A 73 7.45 -2.42 -1.93
CA VAL A 73 7.81 -1.52 -0.82
C VAL A 73 7.34 -2.08 0.53
N LYS A 74 6.18 -2.73 0.54
CA LYS A 74 5.68 -3.45 1.71
C LYS A 74 6.64 -4.55 2.16
N GLU A 75 7.22 -5.29 1.21
CA GLU A 75 8.19 -6.35 1.53
C GLU A 75 9.47 -5.78 2.14
N VAL A 76 10.03 -4.70 1.57
CA VAL A 76 11.21 -4.03 2.15
C VAL A 76 10.93 -3.51 3.55
N ALA A 77 9.78 -2.86 3.75
CA ALA A 77 9.36 -2.35 5.05
C ALA A 77 9.17 -3.47 6.10
N SER A 78 8.71 -4.65 5.67
CA SER A 78 8.54 -5.80 6.59
C SER A 78 9.85 -6.42 7.06
N LYS A 79 10.93 -6.29 6.27
CA LYS A 79 12.26 -6.85 6.58
C LYS A 79 13.17 -5.89 7.35
N THR A 80 12.77 -4.63 7.48
CA THR A 80 13.55 -3.58 8.16
C THR A 80 13.06 -3.31 9.59
N ALA A 81 12.05 -4.05 10.06
CA ALA A 81 11.52 -4.00 11.42
C ALA A 81 12.30 -4.92 12.39
#